data_AF-A0A958ZH71-F1
#
_entry.id   AF-A0A958ZH71-F1
#
_cell.length_a   1.000
_cell.length_b   1.000
_cell.length_c   1.000
_cell.angle_alpha   90.00
_cell.angle_beta   90.00
_cell.angle_gamma   90.00
#
_symmetry.space_group_name_H-M   'P 1'
#
loop_
_entity.id
_entity.type
_entity.pdbx_description
1 polymer ?
#
loop_
_entity_poly.entity_id
_entity_poly.type
_entity_poly.pdbx_seq_one_letter_code
_entity_poly.pdbx_strand_id
1 'polypeptide(L)' 'MSKFRTVVVGAGFIGPVHVEGLRRAGVTVAGVVDITPERSLAASTNLGLPSDIRTFEDA' A
#
# COMPACT_ATOMS: atom_id res chain seq x y z
N MET A 1 -20.50 3.98 -11.04
CA MET A 1 -19.59 2.85 -10.70
C MET A 1 -18.86 3.20 -9.42
N SER A 2 -18.84 2.30 -8.44
CA SER A 2 -17.99 2.44 -7.25
C SER A 2 -16.52 2.32 -7.66
N LYS A 3 -15.67 3.26 -7.21
CA LYS A 3 -14.21 3.13 -7.34
C LYS A 3 -13.68 2.47 -6.07
N PHE A 4 -13.29 1.20 -6.19
CA PHE A 4 -12.58 0.52 -5.14
C PHE A 4 -11.14 1.06 -5.05
N ARG A 5 -10.66 1.18 -3.81
CA ARG A 5 -9.25 1.41 -3.51
C ARG A 5 -8.64 0.11 -3.01
N THR A 6 -7.32 -0.05 -3.16
CA THR A 6 -6.61 -1.28 -2.79
C THR A 6 -5.51 -0.98 -1.80
N VAL A 7 -5.38 -1.81 -0.78
CA VAL A 7 -4.25 -1.81 0.15
C VAL A 7 -3.40 -3.04 -0.15
N VAL A 8 -2.08 -2.88 -0.17
CA VAL A 8 -1.15 -4.01 -0.33
C VAL A 8 -0.63 -4.40 1.05
N VAL A 9 -0.89 -5.65 1.46
CA VAL A 9 -0.42 -6.20 2.73
C VAL A 9 0.84 -7.02 2.47
N GLY A 10 1.94 -6.61 3.09
CA GLY A 10 3.29 -7.12 2.84
C GLY A 10 4.11 -6.16 1.97
N ALA A 11 4.91 -5.31 2.62
CA ALA A 11 5.81 -4.36 1.96
C ALA A 11 7.26 -4.87 1.83
N GLY A 12 7.46 -6.18 1.88
CA GLY A 12 8.75 -6.83 1.67
C GLY A 12 9.26 -6.72 0.23
N PHE A 13 10.20 -7.60 -0.17
CA PHE A 13 10.91 -7.50 -1.45
C PHE A 13 10.01 -7.30 -2.69
N ILE A 14 8.87 -7.99 -2.77
CA ILE A 14 7.95 -7.93 -3.92
C ILE A 14 6.83 -6.89 -3.73
N GLY A 15 6.65 -6.31 -2.54
CA GLY A 15 5.59 -5.34 -2.25
C GLY A 15 5.59 -4.13 -3.21
N PRO A 16 6.74 -3.46 -3.42
CA PRO A 16 6.87 -2.39 -4.40
C PRO A 16 6.48 -2.79 -5.84
N VAL A 17 6.79 -4.03 -6.23
CA VAL A 17 6.49 -4.55 -7.57
C VAL A 17 4.98 -4.68 -7.77
N HIS A 18 4.26 -5.17 -6.75
CA HIS A 18 2.80 -5.26 -6.80
C HIS A 18 2.14 -3.88 -6.83
N VAL A 19 2.63 -2.92 -6.05
CA VAL A 19 2.15 -1.53 -6.08
C VAL A 19 2.32 -0.91 -7.47
N GLU A 20 3.49 -1.09 -8.08
CA GLU A 20 3.76 -0.59 -9.43
C GLU A 20 2.85 -1.25 -10.47
N GLY A 21 2.68 -2.57 -10.41
CA GLY A 21 1.79 -3.31 -11.29
C GLY A 21 0.33 -2.83 -11.20
N LEU A 22 -0.17 -2.63 -9.98
CA LEU A 22 -1.53 -2.11 -9.73
C LEU A 22 -1.72 -0.70 -10.29
N ARG A 23 -0.73 0.20 -10.07
CA ARG A 23 -0.77 1.56 -10.62
C ARG A 23 -0.83 1.55 -12.15
N ARG A 24 -0.02 0.72 -12.82
CA ARG A 24 -0.05 0.55 -14.28
C ARG A 24 -1.38 -0.02 -14.79
N ALA A 25 -2.04 -0.85 -13.99
CA ALA A 25 -3.38 -1.37 -14.27
C ALA A 25 -4.51 -0.35 -14.01
N GLY A 26 -4.19 0.89 -13.60
CA GLY A 26 -5.18 1.92 -13.29
C GLY A 26 -5.87 1.75 -11.94
N VAL A 27 -5.34 0.89 -11.06
CA VAL A 27 -5.88 0.67 -9.72
C VAL A 27 -5.39 1.76 -8.76
N THR A 28 -6.30 2.29 -7.95
CA THR A 28 -5.97 3.26 -6.91
C THR A 28 -5.44 2.55 -5.67
N VAL A 29 -4.14 2.63 -5.43
CA VAL A 29 -3.52 2.08 -4.21
C VAL A 29 -3.65 3.09 -3.07
N ALA A 30 -4.35 2.69 -2.00
CA ALA A 30 -4.61 3.50 -0.82
C ALA A 30 -3.46 3.52 0.19
N GLY A 31 -2.63 2.48 0.22
CA GLY A 31 -1.55 2.34 1.19
C GLY A 31 -0.89 0.97 1.12
N VAL A 32 0.14 0.79 1.94
CA VAL A 32 0.82 -0.50 2.16
C VAL A 32 0.93 -0.76 3.65
N VAL A 33 0.72 -2.01 4.06
CA VAL A 33 0.85 -2.45 5.46
C VAL A 33 1.97 -3.49 5.55
N ASP A 34 2.79 -3.41 6.59
CA ASP A 34 3.84 -4.35 6.93
C ASP A 34 3.68 -4.81 8.39
N ILE A 35 4.60 -5.65 8.89
CA ILE A 35 4.52 -6.31 10.20
C ILE A 35 4.50 -5.34 11.40
N THR A 36 4.83 -4.07 11.19
CA THR A 36 4.79 -3.02 12.21
C THR A 36 4.31 -1.70 11.59
N PRO A 37 3.55 -0.86 12.31
CA PRO A 37 3.09 0.45 11.81
C PRO A 37 4.21 1.34 11.24
N GLU A 38 5.39 1.32 11.85
CA GLU A 38 6.55 2.11 11.45
C GLU A 38 7.08 1.67 10.08
N ARG A 39 7.07 0.34 9.82
CA ARG A 39 7.44 -0.22 8.52
C ARG A 39 6.39 0.08 7.45
N SER A 40 5.10 0.03 7.79
CA SER A 40 4.01 0.46 6.89
C SER A 40 4.15 1.92 6.48
N LEU A 41 4.43 2.80 7.45
CA LEU A 41 4.69 4.21 7.22
C LEU A 41 5.90 4.41 6.31
N ALA A 42 7.04 3.81 6.64
CA ALA A 42 8.26 3.92 5.85
C ALA A 42 8.05 3.42 4.40
N ALA A 43 7.37 2.29 4.23
CA ALA A 43 7.06 1.75 2.91
C ALA A 43 6.10 2.66 2.12
N SER A 44 5.06 3.17 2.76
CA SER A 44 4.11 4.11 2.12
C SER A 44 4.83 5.38 1.67
N THR A 45 5.70 5.95 2.51
CA THR A 45 6.53 7.10 2.17
C THR A 45 7.47 6.79 1.00
N ASN A 46 8.19 5.68 1.04
CA ASN A 46 9.13 5.29 -0.03
C ASN A 46 8.44 5.05 -1.39
N LEU A 47 7.19 4.60 -1.37
CA LEU A 47 6.38 4.33 -2.57
C LEU A 47 5.53 5.53 -3.03
N GLY A 48 5.58 6.65 -2.31
CA GLY A 48 4.74 7.83 -2.57
C GLY A 48 3.26 7.51 -2.45
N LEU A 49 2.88 6.71 -1.46
CA LEU A 49 1.49 6.34 -1.15
C LEU A 49 0.99 7.16 0.06
N PRO A 50 -0.36 7.30 0.20
CA PRO A 50 -0.94 7.75 1.45
C PRO A 50 -0.51 6.86 2.63
N SER A 51 -0.36 7.45 3.80
CA SER A 51 0.19 6.80 5.01
C SER A 51 -0.77 6.82 6.21
N ASP A 52 -2.07 7.00 5.92
CA ASP A 52 -3.19 6.91 6.85
C ASP A 52 -3.44 5.46 7.29
N ILE A 53 -3.22 4.48 6.40
CA ILE A 53 -3.37 3.05 6.68
C ILE A 53 -2.04 2.48 7.14
N ARG A 54 -1.93 2.08 8.41
CA ARG A 54 -0.66 1.68 9.05
C ARG A 54 -0.68 0.26 9.58
N THR A 55 -1.85 -0.24 9.93
CA THR A 55 -2.11 -1.59 10.40
C THR A 55 -3.08 -2.29 9.45
N PHE A 56 -3.22 -3.61 9.58
CA PHE A 56 -4.15 -4.36 8.76
C PHE A 56 -5.60 -3.97 9.08
N GLU A 57 -5.85 -3.60 10.33
CA GLU A 57 -7.13 -3.17 10.85
C GLU A 57 -7.58 -1.78 10.34
N ASP A 58 -6.65 -0.97 9.83
CA ASP A 58 -6.97 0.34 9.22
C ASP A 58 -7.51 0.21 7.78
N ALA A 59 -7.35 -0.96 7.14
CA ALA A 59 -7.63 -1.21 5.73
C ALA A 59 -9.08 -1.66 5.48
#